data_AF-D3Q964-F1
#
_entry.id   AF-D3Q964-F1
#
_cell.length_a   1.000
_cell.length_b   1.000
_cell.length_c   1.000
_cell.angle_alpha   90.00
_cell.angle_beta   90.00
_cell.angle_gamma   90.00
#
_symmetry.space_group_name_H-M   'P 1'
#
loop_
_entity.id
_entity.type
_entity.pdbx_description
1 polymer ?
#
loop_
_entity_poly.entity_id
_entity_poly.type
_entity_poly.pdbx_seq_one_letter_code
_entity_poly.pdbx_strand_id
1 'polypeptide(L)'
;MFGQPGLLQPAGPAQSDWLVHFCGRPPGTRKSPCLPEDIDDLTAEERLESILWEERVRGFATFSRLDGPRMVCFSEAPLLHLNWFFQDKKWPQWGLIFSRQQVYDVGGGPVWHLRGTEIDRLNPELRHWAVRLEVGPARRSDWLHEREWRIPLPDGSEAISLTTFTPDRSEESLPLALKLEAILIATADWQPSERWEDVETGHFLNEGGGGYVTPDYHGAIPETISAPLLPILWEKTVRVMWDFDRKTFVKVDDTGHAH
;
A
#
# COMPACT_ATOMS: atom_id res chain seq x y z
N MET A 1 14.81 -0.43 23.52
CA MET A 1 13.95 0.76 23.70
C MET A 1 14.40 1.79 22.67
N PHE A 2 13.84 1.75 21.46
CA PHE A 2 14.06 2.82 20.48
C PHE A 2 13.25 4.03 21.00
N GLY A 3 13.87 5.19 21.15
CA GLY A 3 13.15 6.40 21.56
C GLY A 3 12.02 6.69 20.58
N GLN A 4 10.99 7.43 21.01
CA GLN A 4 9.92 7.84 20.10
C GLN A 4 10.55 8.53 18.87
N PRO A 5 10.18 8.11 17.65
CA PRO A 5 10.72 8.71 16.44
C PRO A 5 10.43 10.21 16.43
N GLY A 6 11.42 11.01 16.06
CA GLY A 6 11.26 12.45 15.94
C GLY A 6 10.35 12.82 14.76
N LEU A 7 9.79 14.03 14.81
CA LEU A 7 9.08 14.58 13.66
C LEU A 7 10.07 14.94 12.55
N LEU A 8 9.81 14.44 11.35
CA LEU A 8 10.52 14.85 10.15
C LEU A 8 10.21 16.32 9.87
N GLN A 9 11.20 17.02 9.34
CA GLN A 9 10.98 18.36 8.80
C GLN A 9 10.09 18.28 7.54
N PRO A 10 9.35 19.36 7.22
CA PRO A 10 8.61 19.46 5.98
C PRO A 10 9.47 19.11 4.76
N ALA A 11 8.90 18.41 3.78
CA ALA A 11 9.62 18.08 2.57
C ALA A 11 10.11 19.33 1.84
N GLY A 12 11.37 19.30 1.39
CA GLY A 12 11.88 20.32 0.48
C GLY A 12 11.20 20.27 -0.90
N PRO A 13 11.48 21.24 -1.79
CA PRO A 13 10.82 21.33 -3.10
C PRO A 13 11.09 20.13 -4.04
N ALA A 14 12.16 19.38 -3.76
CA ALA A 14 12.52 18.18 -4.49
C ALA A 14 12.12 16.90 -3.74
N GLN A 15 11.34 16.97 -2.67
CA GLN A 15 10.90 15.85 -1.83
C GLN A 15 9.37 15.82 -1.76
N SER A 16 8.82 14.77 -1.16
CA SER A 16 7.37 14.62 -0.98
C SER A 16 7.07 14.26 0.47
N ASP A 17 6.02 14.85 1.04
CA ASP A 17 5.45 14.39 2.31
C ASP A 17 4.60 13.11 2.14
N TRP A 18 4.44 12.65 0.90
CA TRP A 18 3.70 11.45 0.54
C TRP A 18 4.60 10.41 -0.12
N LEU A 19 4.35 9.15 0.22
CA LEU A 19 4.98 7.98 -0.36
C LEU A 19 3.92 7.15 -1.09
N VAL A 20 4.29 6.57 -2.24
CA VAL A 20 3.38 5.75 -3.04
C VAL A 20 3.86 4.30 -3.04
N HIS A 21 2.99 3.39 -2.61
CA HIS A 21 3.15 1.96 -2.88
C HIS A 21 2.47 1.63 -4.22
N PHE A 22 3.25 1.50 -5.28
CA PHE A 22 2.71 1.09 -6.58
C PHE A 22 2.38 -0.40 -6.59
N CYS A 23 1.20 -0.75 -7.10
CA CYS A 23 0.73 -2.12 -7.19
C CYS A 23 1.29 -2.87 -8.41
N GLY A 24 2.07 -2.21 -9.26
CA GLY A 24 2.78 -2.85 -10.36
C GLY A 24 4.07 -2.13 -10.74
N ARG A 25 4.81 -2.72 -11.68
CA ARG A 25 6.02 -2.13 -12.25
C ARG A 25 5.81 -1.79 -13.73
N PRO A 26 6.66 -0.94 -14.32
CA PRO A 26 6.63 -0.70 -15.75
C PRO A 26 6.76 -1.99 -16.59
N PRO A 27 6.11 -2.07 -17.76
CA PRO A 27 6.26 -3.19 -18.67
C PRO A 27 7.72 -3.47 -19.02
N GLY A 28 8.09 -4.76 -19.11
CA GLY A 28 9.46 -5.19 -19.44
C GLY A 28 10.49 -5.00 -18.33
N THR A 29 10.08 -4.58 -17.13
CA THR A 29 10.96 -4.58 -15.95
C THR A 29 10.95 -5.93 -15.24
N ARG A 30 12.04 -6.22 -14.53
CA ARG A 30 12.17 -7.47 -13.77
C ARG A 30 11.20 -7.45 -12.58
N LYS A 31 10.40 -8.49 -12.43
CA LYS A 31 9.55 -8.71 -11.25
C LYS A 31 10.41 -8.96 -10.00
N SER A 32 9.88 -8.60 -8.83
CA SER A 32 10.57 -8.84 -7.56
C SER A 32 10.92 -10.33 -7.43
N PRO A 33 12.09 -10.66 -6.87
CA PRO A 33 12.48 -12.04 -6.76
C PRO A 33 11.62 -12.76 -5.72
N CYS A 34 11.35 -14.04 -5.93
CA CYS A 34 10.62 -14.89 -4.98
C CYS A 34 9.21 -14.38 -4.64
N LEU A 35 8.54 -13.72 -5.60
CA LEU A 35 7.11 -13.46 -5.48
C LEU A 35 6.35 -14.81 -5.47
N PRO A 36 5.44 -15.02 -4.52
CA PRO A 36 4.47 -16.10 -4.59
C PRO A 36 3.65 -16.05 -5.89
N GLU A 37 3.28 -17.20 -6.45
CA GLU A 37 2.52 -17.29 -7.71
C GLU A 37 1.20 -16.50 -7.65
N ASP A 38 0.51 -16.55 -6.51
CA ASP A 38 -0.74 -15.81 -6.27
C ASP A 38 -0.59 -14.28 -6.32
N ILE A 39 0.64 -13.77 -6.23
CA ILE A 39 0.95 -12.35 -6.39
C ILE A 39 1.60 -12.07 -7.75
N ASP A 40 2.40 -12.99 -8.26
CA ASP A 40 3.15 -12.81 -9.50
C ASP A 40 2.23 -12.70 -10.72
N ASP A 41 1.10 -13.42 -10.69
CA ASP A 41 0.13 -13.47 -11.79
C ASP A 41 -0.85 -12.29 -11.80
N LEU A 42 -0.92 -11.52 -10.70
CA LEU A 42 -1.82 -10.38 -10.61
C LEU A 42 -1.33 -9.21 -11.46
N THR A 43 -2.25 -8.62 -12.22
CA THR A 43 -2.08 -7.27 -12.77
C THR A 43 -1.99 -6.24 -11.63
N ALA A 44 -1.56 -5.02 -11.97
CA ALA A 44 -1.47 -3.94 -10.99
C ALA A 44 -2.83 -3.56 -10.39
N GLU A 45 -3.89 -3.71 -11.17
CA GLU A 45 -5.28 -3.49 -10.77
C GLU A 45 -5.75 -4.58 -9.80
N GLU A 46 -5.63 -5.85 -10.19
CA GLU A 46 -6.01 -6.99 -9.35
C GLU A 46 -5.20 -7.02 -8.04
N ARG A 47 -3.94 -6.58 -8.08
CA ARG A 47 -3.11 -6.46 -6.88
C ARG A 47 -3.59 -5.35 -5.95
N LEU A 48 -4.04 -4.20 -6.49
CA LEU A 48 -4.66 -3.16 -5.69
C LEU A 48 -5.93 -3.71 -5.03
N GLU A 49 -6.80 -4.36 -5.80
CA GLU A 49 -8.03 -4.98 -5.30
C GLU A 49 -7.77 -6.01 -4.20
N SER A 50 -6.81 -6.92 -4.39
CA SER A 50 -6.39 -7.88 -3.36
C SER A 50 -5.97 -7.18 -2.07
N ILE A 51 -5.17 -6.11 -2.15
CA ILE A 51 -4.75 -5.34 -0.97
C ILE A 51 -5.95 -4.68 -0.28
N LEU A 52 -6.89 -4.12 -1.04
CA LEU A 52 -8.07 -3.47 -0.49
C LEU A 52 -8.95 -4.47 0.28
N TRP A 53 -9.16 -5.66 -0.27
CA TRP A 53 -9.93 -6.72 0.38
C TRP A 53 -9.22 -7.38 1.56
N GLU A 54 -7.91 -7.56 1.48
CA GLU A 54 -7.12 -8.17 2.57
C GLU A 54 -6.71 -7.16 3.66
N GLU A 55 -6.93 -5.87 3.40
CA GLU A 55 -6.51 -4.74 4.24
C GLU A 55 -5.05 -4.81 4.67
N ARG A 56 -4.17 -5.31 3.79
CA ARG A 56 -2.76 -5.51 4.12
C ARG A 56 -1.86 -5.43 2.90
N VAL A 57 -0.66 -4.87 3.08
CA VAL A 57 0.38 -4.88 2.05
C VAL A 57 1.40 -5.96 2.41
N ARG A 58 1.44 -7.02 1.60
CA ARG A 58 2.43 -8.10 1.76
C ARG A 58 3.83 -7.60 1.44
N GLY A 59 4.80 -7.98 2.27
CA GLY A 59 6.21 -7.66 2.08
C GLY A 59 6.96 -8.79 1.38
N PHE A 60 7.99 -8.44 0.62
CA PHE A 60 8.77 -9.41 -0.17
C PHE A 60 10.27 -9.18 -0.02
N ALA A 61 11.07 -10.19 -0.37
CA ALA A 61 12.51 -10.05 -0.41
C ALA A 61 12.92 -9.02 -1.47
N THR A 62 13.98 -8.26 -1.17
CA THR A 62 14.50 -7.25 -2.10
C THR A 62 15.54 -7.87 -3.03
N PHE A 63 15.76 -7.26 -4.20
CA PHE A 63 16.77 -7.72 -5.16
C PHE A 63 18.19 -7.75 -4.59
N SER A 64 18.48 -6.94 -3.57
CA SER A 64 19.78 -6.90 -2.91
C SER A 64 19.98 -8.05 -1.92
N ARG A 65 18.91 -8.69 -1.42
CA ARG A 65 19.02 -9.77 -0.44
C ARG A 65 17.79 -10.69 -0.41
N LEU A 66 17.94 -11.90 -0.98
CA LEU A 66 16.87 -12.92 -1.01
C LEU A 66 16.62 -13.58 0.36
N ASP A 67 17.65 -13.61 1.22
CA ASP A 67 17.63 -14.16 2.57
C ASP A 67 17.41 -13.08 3.66
N GLY A 68 17.06 -11.86 3.24
CA GLY A 68 16.84 -10.72 4.13
C GLY A 68 15.40 -10.68 4.66
N PRO A 69 15.11 -9.73 5.58
CA PRO A 69 13.75 -9.50 6.01
C PRO A 69 12.88 -9.09 4.82
N ARG A 70 11.61 -9.50 4.86
CA ARG A 70 10.60 -9.07 3.90
C ARG A 70 10.38 -7.57 4.05
N MET A 71 10.19 -6.88 2.93
CA MET A 71 10.06 -5.43 2.87
C MET A 71 8.76 -5.03 2.22
N VAL A 72 8.12 -4.00 2.76
CA VAL A 72 7.16 -3.20 2.00
C VAL A 72 7.90 -1.98 1.46
N CYS A 73 7.88 -1.82 0.14
CA CYS A 73 8.59 -0.75 -0.55
C CYS A 73 7.64 0.36 -1.01
N PHE A 74 8.13 1.58 -1.02
CA PHE A 74 7.42 2.78 -1.49
C PHE A 74 8.35 3.62 -2.35
N SER A 75 7.76 4.51 -3.15
CA SER A 75 8.50 5.51 -3.91
C SER A 75 8.18 6.92 -3.38
N GLU A 76 9.21 7.71 -3.12
CA GLU A 76 9.06 9.14 -2.82
C GLU A 76 9.16 9.96 -4.10
N ALA A 77 8.02 10.40 -4.62
CA ALA A 77 7.98 11.17 -5.86
C ALA A 77 7.19 12.48 -5.65
N PRO A 78 7.85 13.66 -5.76
CA PRO A 78 7.14 14.93 -5.93
C PRO A 78 6.21 14.86 -7.15
N LEU A 79 5.18 15.72 -7.20
CA LEU A 79 4.18 15.73 -8.29
C LEU A 79 4.80 15.73 -9.70
N LEU A 80 5.77 16.61 -9.95
CA LEU A 80 6.45 16.64 -11.25
C LEU A 80 7.20 15.34 -11.58
N HIS A 81 7.70 14.64 -10.56
CA HIS A 81 8.37 13.36 -10.72
C HIS A 81 7.37 12.22 -11.01
N LEU A 82 6.19 12.25 -10.37
CA LEU A 82 5.10 11.33 -10.69
C LEU A 82 4.64 11.46 -12.14
N ASN A 83 4.54 12.69 -12.65
CA ASN A 83 4.24 12.90 -14.07
C ASN A 83 5.23 12.16 -14.98
N TRP A 84 6.52 12.26 -14.68
CA TRP A 84 7.58 11.57 -15.42
C TRP A 84 7.52 10.04 -15.23
N PHE A 85 7.17 9.53 -14.04
CA PHE A 85 6.93 8.09 -13.85
C PHE A 85 5.84 7.57 -14.79
N PHE A 86 4.72 8.28 -14.90
CA PHE A 86 3.60 7.84 -15.71
C PHE A 86 3.87 8.02 -17.21
N GLN A 87 4.40 9.17 -17.63
CA GLN A 87 4.59 9.47 -19.05
C GLN A 87 5.82 8.77 -19.64
N ASP A 88 6.98 8.84 -18.98
CA ASP A 88 8.25 8.39 -19.54
C ASP A 88 8.58 6.96 -19.12
N LYS A 89 8.33 6.63 -17.85
CA LYS A 89 8.64 5.29 -17.31
C LYS A 89 7.50 4.31 -17.39
N LYS A 90 6.29 4.73 -17.79
CA LYS A 90 5.11 3.86 -17.96
C LYS A 90 4.78 3.07 -16.69
N TRP A 91 4.93 3.70 -15.53
CA TRP A 91 4.44 3.11 -14.28
C TRP A 91 2.91 3.01 -14.32
N PRO A 92 2.34 1.86 -13.87
CA PRO A 92 0.90 1.74 -13.74
C PRO A 92 0.39 2.71 -12.66
N GLN A 93 -0.77 3.33 -12.92
CA GLN A 93 -1.41 4.29 -12.02
C GLN A 93 -2.33 3.61 -11.00
N TRP A 94 -1.83 2.53 -10.41
CA TRP A 94 -2.52 1.77 -9.38
C TRP A 94 -1.64 1.75 -8.13
N GLY A 95 -2.13 2.26 -7.02
CA GLY A 95 -1.31 2.37 -5.83
C GLY A 95 -2.01 2.89 -4.59
N LEU A 96 -1.25 2.94 -3.51
CA LEU A 96 -1.68 3.35 -2.19
C LEU A 96 -0.78 4.50 -1.73
N ILE A 97 -1.38 5.57 -1.23
CA ILE A 97 -0.66 6.78 -0.80
C ILE A 97 -0.63 6.83 0.72
N PHE A 98 0.57 7.05 1.26
CA PHE A 98 0.85 7.11 2.70
C PHE A 98 1.59 8.39 3.05
N SER A 99 1.46 8.87 4.28
CA SER A 99 2.33 9.95 4.74
C SER A 99 3.74 9.43 5.02
N ARG A 100 4.74 10.23 4.66
CA ARG A 100 6.15 9.96 4.92
C ARG A 100 6.45 9.83 6.41
N GLN A 101 5.77 10.63 7.24
CA GLN A 101 5.91 10.57 8.69
C GLN A 101 5.44 9.22 9.25
N GLN A 102 4.26 8.73 8.87
CA GLN A 102 3.75 7.46 9.38
C GLN A 102 4.66 6.28 9.04
N VAL A 103 5.21 6.26 7.81
CA VAL A 103 6.18 5.25 7.37
C VAL A 103 7.46 5.33 8.20
N TYR A 104 7.97 6.53 8.47
CA TYR A 104 9.13 6.71 9.33
C TYR A 104 8.86 6.26 10.77
N ASP A 105 7.68 6.60 11.30
CA ASP A 105 7.32 6.29 12.68
C ASP A 105 7.26 4.78 12.93
N VAL A 106 6.95 3.97 11.90
CA VAL A 106 6.94 2.50 12.02
C VAL A 106 8.31 1.85 11.74
N GLY A 107 9.39 2.62 11.73
CA GLY A 107 10.73 2.12 11.45
C GLY A 107 11.07 1.99 9.96
N GLY A 108 10.24 2.56 9.09
CA GLY A 108 10.56 2.72 7.68
C GLY A 108 11.57 3.84 7.42
N GLY A 109 12.16 3.85 6.23
CA GLY A 109 13.13 4.87 5.85
C GLY A 109 13.55 4.82 4.39
N PRO A 110 14.32 5.84 3.93
CA PRO A 110 14.88 5.83 2.59
C PRO A 110 16.01 4.80 2.46
N VAL A 111 16.12 4.17 1.29
CA VAL A 111 17.23 3.26 0.98
C VAL A 111 18.54 4.02 0.74
N TRP A 112 19.66 3.29 0.78
CA TRP A 112 20.98 3.82 0.45
C TRP A 112 21.43 3.34 -0.93
N HIS A 113 21.59 4.27 -1.87
CA HIS A 113 22.19 3.97 -3.17
C HIS A 113 23.71 3.98 -3.06
N LEU A 114 24.32 2.82 -3.19
CA LEU A 114 25.75 2.61 -2.94
C LEU A 114 26.42 1.91 -4.12
N ARG A 115 27.71 2.16 -4.30
CA ARG A 115 28.51 1.39 -5.26
C ARG A 115 28.61 -0.05 -4.78
N GLY A 116 28.76 -0.97 -5.73
CA GLY A 116 28.85 -2.40 -5.43
C GLY A 116 29.87 -2.76 -4.35
N THR A 117 31.07 -2.18 -4.44
CA THR A 117 32.17 -2.40 -3.50
C THR A 117 31.89 -1.85 -2.09
N GLU A 118 30.99 -0.89 -1.95
CA GLU A 118 30.58 -0.33 -0.66
C GLU A 118 29.52 -1.24 -0.01
N ILE A 119 28.59 -1.78 -0.81
CA ILE A 119 27.59 -2.76 -0.34
C ILE A 119 28.28 -3.99 0.25
N ASP A 120 29.33 -4.49 -0.39
CA ASP A 120 30.06 -5.68 0.07
C ASP A 120 30.71 -5.47 1.45
N ARG A 121 30.98 -4.21 1.83
CA ARG A 121 31.56 -3.81 3.12
C ARG A 121 30.50 -3.54 4.20
N LEU A 122 29.22 -3.45 3.85
CA LEU A 122 28.16 -3.24 4.85
C LEU A 122 28.02 -4.47 5.74
N ASN A 123 27.68 -4.22 7.01
CA ASN A 123 27.15 -5.24 7.90
C ASN A 123 25.98 -5.95 7.18
N PRO A 124 25.97 -7.30 7.10
CA PRO A 124 24.89 -8.06 6.48
C PRO A 124 23.49 -7.60 6.88
N GLU A 125 23.28 -7.28 8.16
CA GLU A 125 22.01 -6.80 8.71
C GLU A 125 21.53 -5.51 8.07
N LEU A 126 22.42 -4.66 7.54
CA LEU A 126 22.07 -3.39 6.91
C LEU A 126 21.95 -3.47 5.39
N ARG A 127 22.37 -4.58 4.77
CA ARG A 127 22.38 -4.71 3.30
C ARG A 127 20.99 -4.63 2.67
N HIS A 128 19.95 -4.94 3.44
CA HIS A 128 18.57 -4.82 2.97
C HIS A 128 18.11 -3.37 2.84
N TRP A 129 18.85 -2.38 3.35
CA TRP A 129 18.65 -0.96 3.07
C TRP A 129 19.40 -0.50 1.82
N ALA A 130 20.32 -1.30 1.28
CA ALA A 130 21.15 -0.90 0.17
C ALA A 130 20.52 -1.24 -1.19
N VAL A 131 20.69 -0.32 -2.14
CA VAL A 131 20.40 -0.50 -3.57
C VAL A 131 21.68 -0.23 -4.35
N ARG A 132 22.04 -1.16 -5.23
CA ARG A 132 23.25 -1.05 -6.05
C ARG A 132 23.09 0.07 -7.07
N LEU A 133 24.03 1.01 -7.06
CA LEU A 133 24.18 2.07 -8.06
C LEU A 133 25.38 1.75 -8.94
N GLU A 134 25.13 1.27 -10.15
CA GLU A 134 26.14 0.94 -11.14
C GLU A 134 25.77 1.52 -12.50
N VAL A 135 26.67 2.32 -13.05
CA VAL A 135 26.52 2.94 -14.38
C VAL A 135 27.68 2.44 -15.24
N GLY A 136 27.42 1.45 -16.07
CA GLY A 136 28.41 0.90 -16.98
C GLY A 136 27.80 0.03 -18.09
N PRO A 137 28.57 -0.27 -19.14
CA PRO A 137 28.07 -1.03 -20.30
C PRO A 137 27.76 -2.50 -19.97
N ALA A 138 28.42 -3.07 -18.96
CA ALA A 138 28.23 -4.48 -18.57
C ALA A 138 27.03 -4.69 -17.62
N ARG A 139 26.75 -3.72 -16.75
CA ARG A 139 25.63 -3.74 -15.80
C ARG A 139 25.15 -2.31 -15.55
N ARG A 140 23.83 -2.10 -15.71
CA ARG A 140 23.16 -0.84 -15.36
C ARG A 140 22.17 -1.11 -14.24
N SER A 141 22.40 -0.48 -13.10
CA SER A 141 21.49 -0.46 -11.95
C SER A 141 21.42 0.99 -11.50
N ASP A 142 20.43 1.72 -12.00
CA ASP A 142 20.23 3.14 -11.74
C ASP A 142 18.76 3.39 -11.43
N TRP A 143 18.45 3.25 -10.14
CA TRP A 143 17.12 3.36 -9.56
C TRP A 143 17.03 4.58 -8.64
N LEU A 144 17.92 5.56 -8.80
CA LEU A 144 17.91 6.80 -8.01
C LEU A 144 16.60 7.58 -8.18
N HIS A 145 15.97 7.44 -9.35
CA HIS A 145 14.70 8.07 -9.65
C HIS A 145 13.54 7.47 -8.84
N GLU A 146 13.59 6.20 -8.42
CA GLU A 146 12.51 5.62 -7.60
C GLU A 146 12.46 6.23 -6.20
N ARG A 147 13.61 6.72 -5.70
CA ARG A 147 13.78 7.25 -4.33
C ARG A 147 13.08 6.34 -3.32
N GLU A 148 13.49 5.09 -3.36
CA GLU A 148 12.81 4.01 -2.67
C GLU A 148 12.86 4.21 -1.15
N TRP A 149 11.74 3.95 -0.50
CA TRP A 149 11.60 3.79 0.94
C TRP A 149 11.22 2.35 1.25
N ARG A 150 11.64 1.82 2.40
CA ARG A 150 11.34 0.46 2.85
C ARG A 150 10.83 0.47 4.29
N ILE A 151 9.94 -0.46 4.60
CA ILE A 151 9.64 -0.89 5.97
C ILE A 151 10.07 -2.36 6.10
N PRO A 152 11.03 -2.68 6.99
CA PRO A 152 11.34 -4.07 7.32
C PRO A 152 10.20 -4.70 8.10
N LEU A 153 9.73 -5.85 7.65
CA LEU A 153 8.80 -6.67 8.42
C LEU A 153 9.56 -7.42 9.52
N PRO A 154 8.98 -7.51 10.73
CA PRO A 154 9.50 -8.40 11.77
C PRO A 154 9.56 -9.86 11.31
N ASP A 155 10.41 -10.66 11.93
CA ASP A 155 10.53 -12.09 11.62
C ASP A 155 9.17 -12.79 11.79
N GLY A 156 8.79 -13.57 10.77
CA GLY A 156 7.50 -14.26 10.73
C GLY A 156 6.31 -13.39 10.30
N SER A 157 6.46 -12.07 10.19
CA SER A 157 5.42 -11.21 9.61
C SER A 157 5.45 -11.26 8.08
N GLU A 158 4.27 -11.33 7.46
CA GLU A 158 4.13 -11.40 6.01
C GLU A 158 3.65 -10.10 5.37
N ALA A 159 3.01 -9.24 6.17
CA ALA A 159 2.39 -8.01 5.70
C ALA A 159 2.37 -6.93 6.79
N ILE A 160 2.13 -5.69 6.35
CA ILE A 160 1.65 -4.61 7.22
C ILE A 160 0.13 -4.50 7.08
N SER A 161 -0.57 -4.21 8.16
CA SER A 161 -2.00 -3.93 8.14
C SER A 161 -2.27 -2.51 7.65
N LEU A 162 -3.41 -2.32 7.01
CA LEU A 162 -3.91 -1.03 6.57
C LEU A 162 -5.14 -0.62 7.39
N THR A 163 -5.32 0.67 7.58
CA THR A 163 -6.44 1.23 8.32
C THR A 163 -6.85 2.58 7.74
N THR A 164 -8.06 3.05 8.05
CA THR A 164 -8.55 4.39 7.69
C THR A 164 -8.44 5.40 8.82
N PHE A 165 -8.06 4.96 10.03
CA PHE A 165 -7.82 5.81 11.19
C PHE A 165 -6.33 5.83 11.55
N THR A 166 -5.89 6.87 12.25
CA THR A 166 -4.53 6.93 12.77
C THR A 166 -4.41 5.91 13.90
N PRO A 167 -3.53 4.89 13.80
CA PRO A 167 -3.33 3.94 14.87
C PRO A 167 -2.88 4.66 16.15
N ASP A 168 -3.53 4.36 17.28
CA ASP A 168 -2.97 4.74 18.58
C ASP A 168 -1.68 3.95 18.79
N ARG A 169 -0.59 4.62 19.13
CA ARG A 169 0.73 4.00 19.34
C ARG A 169 1.15 3.96 20.79
N SER A 170 0.24 4.30 21.70
CA SER A 170 0.47 4.17 23.14
C SER A 170 0.50 2.72 23.61
N GLU A 171 -0.02 1.79 22.81
CA GLU A 171 0.06 0.35 23.07
C GLU A 171 1.27 -0.28 22.36
N GLU A 172 2.25 -0.74 23.13
CA GLU A 172 3.50 -1.37 22.65
C GLU A 172 3.28 -2.67 21.86
N SER A 173 2.06 -3.21 21.80
CA SER A 173 1.74 -4.52 21.22
C SER A 173 0.91 -4.49 19.94
N LEU A 174 0.58 -3.30 19.38
CA LEU A 174 -0.25 -3.25 18.18
C LEU A 174 0.51 -3.75 16.94
N PRO A 175 -0.17 -4.49 16.04
CA PRO A 175 0.43 -4.93 14.79
C PRO A 175 0.88 -3.73 13.96
N LEU A 176 1.96 -3.94 13.20
CA LEU A 176 2.53 -2.96 12.28
C LEU A 176 1.45 -2.48 11.28
N ALA A 177 0.91 -1.28 11.50
CA ALA A 177 -0.22 -0.74 10.75
C ALA A 177 0.04 0.66 10.17
N LEU A 178 -0.47 0.91 8.97
CA LEU A 178 -0.44 2.21 8.31
C LEU A 178 -1.84 2.72 8.01
N LYS A 179 -2.07 4.00 8.28
CA LYS A 179 -3.24 4.69 7.78
C LYS A 179 -3.08 4.95 6.29
N LEU A 180 -4.08 4.55 5.50
CA LEU A 180 -4.14 4.86 4.09
C LEU A 180 -4.66 6.30 3.89
N GLU A 181 -3.92 7.12 3.15
CA GLU A 181 -4.27 8.54 2.95
C GLU A 181 -5.07 8.75 1.66
N ALA A 182 -4.76 7.98 0.62
CA ALA A 182 -5.55 7.93 -0.61
C ALA A 182 -5.30 6.63 -1.40
N ILE A 183 -6.27 6.28 -2.25
CA ILE A 183 -6.16 5.21 -3.23
C ILE A 183 -5.91 5.84 -4.60
N LEU A 184 -4.82 5.49 -5.27
CA LEU A 184 -4.51 5.90 -6.64
C LEU A 184 -5.11 4.90 -7.62
N ILE A 185 -6.01 5.37 -8.48
CA ILE A 185 -6.64 4.58 -9.54
C ILE A 185 -6.32 5.15 -10.92
N ALA A 186 -6.25 4.26 -11.92
CA ALA A 186 -5.85 4.65 -13.28
C ALA A 186 -7.03 5.19 -14.11
N THR A 187 -8.25 4.74 -13.83
CA THR A 187 -9.47 5.18 -14.50
C THR A 187 -10.53 5.54 -13.47
N ALA A 188 -11.33 6.56 -13.77
CA ALA A 188 -12.29 7.11 -12.82
C ALA A 188 -13.53 6.22 -12.65
N ASP A 189 -13.83 5.36 -13.61
CA ASP A 189 -14.92 4.38 -13.61
C ASP A 189 -14.56 3.07 -12.91
N TRP A 190 -13.31 2.90 -12.47
CA TRP A 190 -12.89 1.69 -11.81
C TRP A 190 -13.42 1.59 -10.38
N GLN A 191 -13.87 0.39 -10.01
CA GLN A 191 -14.21 0.00 -8.65
C GLN A 191 -13.78 -1.46 -8.40
N PRO A 192 -13.43 -1.82 -7.16
CA PRO A 192 -13.18 -3.22 -6.82
C PRO A 192 -14.45 -4.06 -7.01
N SER A 193 -14.28 -5.35 -7.24
CA SER A 193 -15.39 -6.29 -7.32
C SER A 193 -16.16 -6.35 -6.01
N GLU A 194 -17.48 -6.52 -6.12
CA GLU A 194 -18.36 -6.74 -4.99
C GLU A 194 -18.25 -8.19 -4.50
N ARG A 195 -18.30 -8.40 -3.19
CA ARG A 195 -18.54 -9.71 -2.59
C ARG A 195 -19.95 -9.76 -2.02
N TRP A 196 -20.65 -10.86 -2.24
CA TRP A 196 -22.00 -11.05 -1.72
C TRP A 196 -21.91 -11.86 -0.43
N GLU A 197 -22.37 -11.26 0.66
CA GLU A 197 -22.36 -11.88 1.98
C GLU A 197 -23.72 -11.72 2.65
N ASP A 198 -24.06 -12.65 3.54
CA ASP A 198 -25.25 -12.56 4.38
C ASP A 198 -24.93 -11.61 5.54
N VAL A 199 -25.54 -10.42 5.50
CA VAL A 199 -25.33 -9.35 6.48
C VAL A 199 -26.50 -9.34 7.46
N GLU A 200 -26.19 -9.39 8.75
CA GLU A 200 -27.19 -9.18 9.80
C GLU A 200 -27.76 -7.76 9.70
N THR A 201 -29.08 -7.64 9.57
CA THR A 201 -29.76 -6.34 9.46
C THR A 201 -29.84 -5.61 10.80
N GLY A 202 -29.49 -6.28 11.90
CA GLY A 202 -29.76 -5.86 13.27
C GLY A 202 -31.22 -6.07 13.70
N HIS A 203 -32.07 -6.56 12.79
CA HIS A 203 -33.42 -7.00 13.12
C HIS A 203 -33.43 -8.49 13.49
N PHE A 204 -34.39 -8.87 14.32
CA PHE A 204 -34.63 -10.26 14.69
C PHE A 204 -36.04 -10.64 14.28
N LEU A 205 -36.22 -11.83 13.73
CA LEU A 205 -37.51 -12.38 13.35
C LEU A 205 -37.90 -13.48 14.35
N ASN A 206 -39.20 -13.72 14.52
CA ASN A 206 -39.63 -14.95 15.19
C ASN A 206 -39.22 -16.20 14.38
N GLU A 207 -39.17 -17.37 15.01
CA GLU A 207 -38.82 -18.66 14.37
C GLU A 207 -39.66 -18.99 13.12
N GLY A 208 -40.84 -18.37 12.97
CA GLY A 208 -41.71 -18.51 11.80
C GLY A 208 -41.46 -17.50 10.68
N GLY A 209 -40.49 -16.59 10.81
CA GLY A 209 -40.18 -15.54 9.83
C GLY A 209 -41.27 -14.46 9.67
N GLY A 210 -42.29 -14.46 10.52
CA GLY A 210 -43.54 -13.71 10.33
C GLY A 210 -43.57 -12.30 10.92
N GLY A 211 -42.49 -11.83 11.55
CA GLY A 211 -42.42 -10.47 12.07
C GLY A 211 -41.23 -10.18 12.98
N TYR A 212 -40.92 -8.90 13.13
CA TYR A 212 -39.82 -8.42 13.95
C TYR A 212 -40.06 -8.62 15.46
N VAL A 213 -39.03 -9.07 16.16
CA VAL A 213 -39.01 -9.28 17.61
C VAL A 213 -37.74 -8.65 18.21
N THR A 214 -37.68 -8.58 19.54
CA THR A 214 -36.48 -8.17 20.25
C THR A 214 -35.51 -9.36 20.40
N PRO A 215 -34.19 -9.12 20.58
CA PRO A 215 -33.20 -10.20 20.68
C PRO A 215 -33.42 -11.16 21.85
N ASP A 216 -34.12 -10.73 22.90
CA ASP A 216 -34.46 -11.51 24.10
C ASP A 216 -35.73 -12.37 23.94
N TYR A 217 -36.43 -12.27 22.80
CA TYR A 217 -37.58 -13.11 22.52
C TYR A 217 -37.17 -14.57 22.30
N HIS A 218 -37.85 -15.51 22.97
CA HIS A 218 -37.56 -16.94 22.82
C HIS A 218 -37.92 -17.41 21.41
N GLY A 219 -36.93 -17.94 20.68
CA GLY A 219 -37.08 -18.28 19.25
C GLY A 219 -36.90 -17.07 18.33
N ALA A 220 -36.21 -16.02 18.77
CA ALA A 220 -35.71 -14.98 17.89
C ALA A 220 -34.54 -15.51 17.05
N ILE A 221 -34.55 -15.25 15.75
CA ILE A 221 -33.45 -15.49 14.84
C ILE A 221 -33.00 -14.16 14.22
N PRO A 222 -31.69 -13.89 14.09
CA PRO A 222 -31.22 -12.70 13.40
C PRO A 222 -31.67 -12.75 11.94
N GLU A 223 -32.22 -11.65 11.45
CA GLU A 223 -32.49 -11.49 10.04
C GLU A 223 -31.19 -11.17 9.31
N THR A 224 -30.92 -11.96 8.28
CA THR A 224 -29.80 -11.74 7.38
C THR A 224 -30.33 -11.46 5.98
N ILE A 225 -29.78 -10.45 5.33
CA ILE A 225 -30.01 -10.19 3.91
C ILE A 225 -28.71 -10.40 3.15
N SER A 226 -28.82 -10.97 1.95
CA SER A 226 -27.68 -11.00 1.04
C SER A 226 -27.50 -9.60 0.44
N ALA A 227 -26.33 -9.00 0.65
CA ALA A 227 -26.01 -7.67 0.17
C ALA A 227 -24.63 -7.64 -0.50
N PRO A 228 -24.45 -6.81 -1.54
CA PRO A 228 -23.13 -6.56 -2.10
C PRO A 228 -22.31 -5.73 -1.12
N LEU A 229 -21.09 -6.18 -0.85
CA LEU A 229 -20.11 -5.49 -0.03
C LEU A 229 -18.93 -5.05 -0.90
N LEU A 230 -18.43 -3.86 -0.60
CA LEU A 230 -17.16 -3.33 -1.11
C LEU A 230 -16.11 -3.38 0.01
N PRO A 231 -14.81 -3.32 -0.31
CA PRO A 231 -13.77 -3.24 0.70
C PRO A 231 -13.94 -2.01 1.60
N ILE A 232 -13.79 -2.18 2.92
CA ILE A 232 -13.92 -1.07 3.88
C ILE A 232 -12.95 0.07 3.56
N LEU A 233 -11.71 -0.26 3.15
CA LEU A 233 -10.74 0.74 2.72
C LEU A 233 -11.23 1.55 1.52
N TRP A 234 -11.93 0.92 0.58
CA TRP A 234 -12.50 1.61 -0.58
C TRP A 234 -13.59 2.60 -0.18
N GLU A 235 -14.51 2.19 0.70
CA GLU A 235 -15.62 3.03 1.13
C GLU A 235 -15.17 4.23 1.99
N LYS A 236 -14.09 4.06 2.76
CA LYS A 236 -13.67 5.03 3.78
C LYS A 236 -12.46 5.87 3.39
N THR A 237 -11.85 5.62 2.22
CA THR A 237 -10.65 6.32 1.77
C THR A 237 -10.93 7.14 0.51
N VAL A 238 -10.37 8.35 0.44
CA VAL A 238 -10.45 9.15 -0.78
C VAL A 238 -9.74 8.46 -1.94
N ARG A 239 -10.39 8.45 -3.10
CA ARG A 239 -9.81 7.96 -4.36
C ARG A 239 -9.29 9.15 -5.15
N VAL A 240 -8.13 8.98 -5.76
CA VAL A 240 -7.51 9.99 -6.60
C VAL A 240 -7.03 9.40 -7.91
N MET A 241 -7.06 10.23 -8.94
CA MET A 241 -6.48 9.94 -10.24
C MET A 241 -5.42 11.00 -10.56
N TRP A 242 -4.46 10.64 -11.41
CA TRP A 242 -3.48 11.60 -11.91
C TRP A 242 -4.05 12.41 -13.07
N ASP A 243 -4.11 13.74 -12.91
CA ASP A 243 -4.41 14.67 -13.99
C ASP A 243 -3.09 15.06 -14.70
N PHE A 244 -2.95 14.63 -15.96
CA PHE A 244 -1.75 14.89 -16.76
C PHE A 244 -1.58 16.36 -17.18
N ASP A 245 -2.68 17.11 -17.34
CA ASP A 245 -2.64 18.49 -17.76
C ASP A 245 -2.24 19.39 -16.58
N ARG A 246 -2.88 19.16 -15.42
CA ARG A 246 -2.61 19.89 -14.18
C ARG A 246 -1.39 19.38 -13.43
N LYS A 247 -0.90 18.19 -13.76
CA LYS A 247 0.22 17.49 -13.09
C LYS A 247 0.01 17.38 -11.58
N THR A 248 -1.18 16.94 -11.20
CA THR A 248 -1.62 16.80 -9.81
C THR A 248 -2.59 15.64 -9.67
N PHE A 249 -2.84 15.24 -8.43
CA PHE A 249 -3.96 14.37 -8.11
C PHE A 249 -5.28 15.15 -8.13
N VAL A 250 -6.32 14.55 -8.70
CA VAL A 250 -7.71 14.99 -8.66
C VAL A 250 -8.56 13.94 -7.96
N LYS A 251 -9.57 14.39 -7.21
CA LYS A 251 -10.43 13.45 -6.46
C LYS A 251 -11.43 12.81 -7.42
N VAL A 252 -11.70 11.52 -7.21
CA VAL A 252 -12.74 10.78 -7.93
C VAL A 252 -13.96 10.60 -7.03
N ASP A 253 -15.10 11.13 -7.47
CA ASP A 253 -16.36 11.00 -6.75
C ASP A 253 -17.00 9.62 -6.94
N ASP A 254 -18.09 9.34 -6.21
CA ASP A 254 -18.79 8.05 -6.27
C ASP A 254 -19.50 7.80 -7.61
N THR A 255 -19.59 8.83 -8.46
CA THR A 255 -20.16 8.72 -9.81
C THR A 255 -19.09 8.49 -10.88
N GLY A 256 -17.83 8.33 -10.47
CA GLY A 256 -16.70 8.13 -11.37
C GLY A 256 -16.26 9.40 -12.12
N HIS A 257 -16.62 10.58 -11.62
CA HIS A 257 -16.15 11.85 -12.19
C HIS A 257 -14.95 12.38 -11.38
N ALA A 258 -13.96 12.90 -12.11
CA ALA A 258 -12.79 13.54 -11.53
C ALA A 258 -12.98 15.08 -11.47
N HIS A 259 -12.69 15.68 -10.31
CA HIS A 259 -12.86 17.13 -10.05
C HIS A 259 -11.53 17.83 -9.73
#